data_AF-A0A257WXH5-F1
#
_entry.id   AF-A0A257WXH5-F1
#
_cell.length_a   1.000
_cell.length_b   1.000
_cell.length_c   1.000
_cell.angle_alpha   90.00
_cell.angle_beta   90.00
_cell.angle_gamma   90.00
#
_symmetry.space_group_name_H-M   'P 1'
#
loop_
_entity.id
_entity.type
_entity.pdbx_description
1 polymer ?
#
loop_
_entity_poly.entity_id
_entity_poly.type
_entity_poly.pdbx_seq_one_letter_code
_entity_poly.pdbx_strand_id
1 'polypeptide(L)' 'DIQMPGMDGLTATRRIRAMTEGAGSRTPIVAMTANVLPEQVANCLAAGMDDHLGKPINPTKLLEAVARWSGRSHVEAATG' A
#
# COMPACT_ATOMS: atom_id res chain seq x y z
N ASP A 1 3.96 6.03 -4.33
CA ASP A 1 3.51 6.47 -5.66
C ASP A 1 4.11 5.54 -6.71
N ILE A 2 3.39 5.16 -7.76
CA ILE A 2 3.94 4.34 -8.84
C ILE A 2 4.82 5.16 -9.78
N GLN A 3 4.40 6.38 -10.07
CA GLN A 3 5.12 7.29 -10.96
C GLN A 3 5.93 8.25 -10.08
N MET A 4 7.22 7.99 -9.94
CA MET A 4 8.16 8.78 -9.13
C MET A 4 9.37 9.16 -9.98
N PRO A 5 9.96 10.36 -9.78
CA PRO A 5 11.19 10.74 -10.46
C PRO A 5 12.36 9.87 -9.99
N GLY A 6 13.20 9.40 -10.93
CA GLY A 6 14.42 8.64 -10.68
C GLY A 6 14.24 7.12 -10.44
N MET A 7 13.18 6.70 -9.75
CA MET A 7 12.88 5.28 -9.50
C MET A 7 11.37 5.06 -9.44
N ASP A 8 10.85 4.08 -10.17
CA ASP A 8 9.42 3.75 -10.11
C ASP A 8 9.03 3.02 -8.80
N GLY A 9 7.73 3.06 -8.47
CA GLY A 9 7.20 2.45 -7.25
C GLY A 9 7.29 0.92 -7.19
N LEU A 10 7.33 0.23 -8.34
CA LEU A 10 7.48 -1.22 -8.40
C LEU A 10 8.91 -1.61 -8.01
N THR A 11 9.90 -0.89 -8.54
CA THR A 11 11.32 -1.05 -8.20
C THR A 11 11.56 -0.74 -6.73
N ALA A 12 10.99 0.35 -6.22
CA ALA A 12 11.07 0.68 -4.79
C ALA A 12 10.48 -0.44 -3.92
N THR A 13 9.33 -1.00 -4.29
CA THR A 13 8.68 -2.09 -3.56
C THR A 13 9.56 -3.33 -3.51
N ARG A 14 10.10 -3.77 -4.65
CA ARG A 14 11.02 -4.92 -4.70
C ARG A 14 12.22 -4.73 -3.78
N ARG A 15 12.79 -3.52 -3.73
CA ARG A 15 13.91 -3.20 -2.82
C ARG A 15 13.49 -3.27 -1.35
N ILE A 16 12.35 -2.70 -0.98
CA ILE A 16 11.83 -2.76 0.41
C ILE A 16 11.59 -4.22 0.82
N ARG A 17 11.06 -5.06 -0.08
CA ARG A 17 10.85 -6.49 0.20
C ARG A 17 12.16 -7.23 0.43
N ALA A 18 13.17 -7.01 -0.41
CA ALA A 18 14.49 -7.62 -0.21
C ALA A 18 15.14 -7.19 1.13
N MET A 19 14.93 -5.95 1.58
CA MET A 19 15.47 -5.46 2.86
C MET A 19 14.75 -6.02 4.09
N THR A 20 13.49 -6.43 3.94
CA THR A 20 12.64 -6.91 5.04
C THR A 20 12.50 -8.44 5.05
N GLU A 21 13.15 -9.12 4.12
CA GLU A 21 13.19 -10.57 4.03
C GLU A 21 13.83 -11.15 5.31
N GLY A 22 13.09 -12.01 6.02
CA GLY A 22 13.54 -12.60 7.28
C GLY A 22 13.33 -11.76 8.55
N ALA A 23 12.79 -10.53 8.45
CA ALA A 23 12.61 -9.63 9.59
C ALA A 23 11.43 -9.99 10.53
N GLY A 24 10.70 -11.09 10.28
CA GLY A 24 9.59 -11.58 11.11
C GLY A 24 8.31 -10.72 11.07
N SER A 25 8.39 -9.48 10.59
CA SER A 25 7.23 -8.62 10.33
C SER A 25 7.33 -8.01 8.93
N ARG A 26 6.20 -7.99 8.22
CA ARG A 26 6.10 -7.47 6.86
C ARG A 26 5.44 -6.09 6.90
N THR A 27 6.18 -5.04 6.57
CA THR A 27 5.61 -3.68 6.44
C THR A 27 4.60 -3.64 5.29
N PRO A 28 3.34 -3.22 5.52
CA PRO A 28 2.37 -3.07 4.43
C PRO A 28 2.79 -1.98 3.44
N ILE A 29 2.62 -2.24 2.14
CA ILE A 29 2.91 -1.31 1.05
C ILE A 29 1.65 -1.12 0.21
N VAL A 30 1.08 0.07 0.24
CA VAL A 30 -0.11 0.44 -0.53
C VAL A 30 0.29 1.26 -1.76
N ALA A 31 -0.06 0.76 -2.95
CA ALA A 31 0.19 1.44 -4.21
C ALA A 31 -0.66 2.71 -4.32
N MET A 32 -0.17 3.69 -5.06
CA MET A 32 -0.93 4.88 -5.41
C MET A 32 -0.82 5.11 -6.90
N THR A 33 -1.92 4.92 -7.63
CA THR A 33 -1.94 4.86 -9.09
C THR A 33 -2.87 5.92 -9.70
N ALA A 34 -2.45 6.52 -10.82
CA ALA A 34 -3.28 7.49 -11.55
C ALA A 34 -4.41 6.81 -12.35
N ASN A 35 -4.19 5.58 -12.79
CA ASN A 35 -5.17 4.76 -13.48
C ASN A 35 -5.34 3.44 -12.71
N VAL A 36 -6.58 3.06 -12.43
CA VAL A 36 -6.89 1.74 -11.84
C VAL A 36 -7.16 0.76 -12.97
N LEU A 37 -6.20 0.64 -13.88
CA LEU A 37 -6.27 -0.41 -14.90
C LEU A 37 -5.95 -1.75 -14.22
N PRO A 38 -6.72 -2.82 -14.47
CA PRO A 38 -6.50 -4.13 -13.84
C PRO A 38 -5.06 -4.64 -13.98
N GLU A 39 -4.42 -4.40 -15.13
CA GLU A 39 -3.03 -4.76 -15.39
C GLU A 39 -2.03 -4.01 -14.49
N GLN A 40 -2.27 -2.73 -14.21
CA GLN A 40 -1.41 -1.96 -13.32
C GLN A 40 -1.53 -2.45 -11.89
N VAL A 41 -2.73 -2.81 -11.45
CA VAL A 41 -2.94 -3.42 -10.13
C VAL A 41 -2.22 -4.77 -10.06
N ALA A 42 -2.33 -5.60 -11.10
CA ALA A 42 -1.61 -6.88 -11.18
C ALA A 42 -0.09 -6.69 -11.07
N ASN A 43 0.47 -5.70 -11.76
CA ASN A 43 1.90 -5.38 -11.68
C ASN A 43 2.33 -4.92 -10.27
N CYS A 44 1.47 -4.14 -9.58
CA CYS A 44 1.71 -3.72 -8.20
C CYS A 44 1.74 -4.92 -7.25
N LEU A 45 0.77 -5.82 -7.37
CA LEU A 45 0.67 -7.04 -6.56
C LEU A 45 1.87 -7.96 -6.83
N ALA A 46 2.24 -8.17 -8.10
CA ALA A 46 3.41 -8.97 -8.47
C ALA A 46 4.73 -8.39 -7.96
N ALA A 47 4.85 -7.07 -7.84
CA ALA A 47 6.01 -6.41 -7.23
C ALA A 47 6.06 -6.58 -5.70
N GLY A 48 4.97 -7.08 -5.09
CA GLY A 48 4.86 -7.33 -3.66
C GLY A 48 4.17 -6.22 -2.87
N MET A 49 3.36 -5.38 -3.51
CA MET A 49 2.44 -4.46 -2.81
C MET A 49 1.23 -5.22 -2.28
N ASP A 50 0.60 -4.70 -1.23
CA ASP A 50 -0.49 -5.37 -0.52
C ASP A 50 -1.87 -4.78 -0.87
N ASP A 51 -1.92 -3.54 -1.33
CA ASP A 51 -3.17 -2.84 -1.69
C ASP A 51 -2.91 -1.70 -2.69
N HIS A 52 -3.95 -1.00 -3.15
CA HIS A 52 -3.84 0.14 -4.05
C HIS A 52 -4.91 1.22 -3.78
N LEU A 53 -4.54 2.46 -4.05
CA LEU A 53 -5.43 3.63 -4.04
C LEU A 53 -5.33 4.38 -5.37
N GLY A 54 -6.47 4.76 -5.91
CA GLY A 54 -6.56 5.61 -7.10
C GLY A 54 -6.27 7.08 -6.78
N LYS A 55 -5.69 7.80 -7.74
CA LYS A 55 -5.58 9.27 -7.72
C LYS A 55 -6.77 9.91 -8.45
N PRO A 56 -7.24 11.10 -8.03
CA PRO A 56 -6.84 11.81 -6.81
C PRO A 56 -7.23 11.01 -5.57
N ILE A 57 -6.40 11.07 -4.53
CA ILE A 57 -6.61 10.26 -3.32
C ILE A 57 -7.91 10.71 -2.66
N ASN A 58 -8.81 9.76 -2.41
CA ASN A 58 -9.95 9.98 -1.55
C ASN A 58 -9.51 9.82 -0.08
N PRO A 59 -9.66 10.84 0.79
CA PRO A 59 -9.25 10.77 2.20
C PRO A 59 -9.89 9.62 2.98
N THR A 60 -11.17 9.34 2.74
CA THR A 60 -11.89 8.22 3.39
C THR A 60 -11.25 6.89 3.02
N LYS A 61 -10.99 6.65 1.74
CA LYS A 61 -10.32 5.40 1.29
C LYS A 61 -8.90 5.28 1.83
N LEU A 62 -8.18 6.40 1.97
CA LEU A 62 -6.86 6.41 2.58
C LEU A 62 -6.92 5.99 4.06
N LEU A 63 -7.86 6.56 4.82
CA LEU A 63 -8.05 6.21 6.22
C LEU A 63 -8.48 4.75 6.40
N GLU A 64 -9.35 4.25 5.53
CA GLU A 64 -9.74 2.83 5.50
C GLU A 64 -8.54 1.91 5.25
N ALA A 65 -7.67 2.24 4.28
CA ALA A 65 -6.46 1.47 4.00
C ALA A 65 -5.49 1.51 5.20
N VAL A 66 -5.26 2.68 5.80
CA VAL A 66 -4.41 2.81 6.99
C VAL A 66 -4.99 2.01 8.16
N ALA A 67 -6.29 2.08 8.42
CA ALA A 67 -6.94 1.30 9.47
C ALA A 67 -6.76 -0.21 9.23
N ARG A 68 -7.01 -0.66 8.00
CA ARG A 68 -6.84 -2.07 7.58
C ARG A 68 -5.44 -2.60 7.82
N TRP A 69 -4.42 -1.81 7.49
CA TRP A 69 -3.02 -2.28 7.47
C TRP A 69 -2.20 -1.91 8.71
N SER A 70 -2.66 -0.97 9.56
CA SER A 70 -1.93 -0.57 10.78
C SER A 70 -2.08 -1.52 11.97
N GLY A 71 -2.80 -2.64 11.81
CA GLY A 71 -3.06 -3.59 12.91
C GLY A 71 -3.90 -3.00 14.05
N ARG A 72 -4.46 -1.79 13.87
CA ARG A 72 -5.49 -1.24 14.75
C ARG A 72 -6.83 -1.72 14.24
N SER A 73 -7.30 -2.85 14.75
CA SER A 73 -8.75 -3.02 14.92
C SER A 73 -9.25 -1.76 15.61
N HIS A 74 -10.21 -1.06 15.00
CA HIS A 74 -10.94 0.00 15.66
C HIS A 74 -11.57 -0.63 16.90
N VAL A 75 -10.91 -0.48 18.05
CA VAL A 75 -11.61 -0.59 19.33
C VAL A 75 -12.39 0.71 19.39
N GLU A 76 -13.64 0.60 18.94
CA GLU A 76 -14.67 1.58 19.24
C GLU A 76 -14.58 1.85 20.74
N ALA A 77 -14.23 3.09 21.10
CA ALA A 77 -14.15 3.51 22.47
C ALA A 77 -15.50 3.19 23.10
N ALA A 78 -15.50 2.33 24.11
CA ALA A 78 -16.65 2.08 24.96
C ALA A 78 -17.20 3.44 25.40
N THR A 79 -18.33 3.81 24.81
CA THR A 79 -19.14 4.91 25.31
C THR A 79 -19.93 4.31 26.46
N GLY A 80 -19.42 4.55 27.67
CA GLY A 80 -20.22 4.45 28.90
C GLY A 80 -21.10 5.68 29.06
#